data_AF-A0A4V2AES7-F1
#
_entry.id   AF-A0A4V2AES7-F1
#
_cell.length_a   1.000
_cell.length_b   1.000
_cell.length_c   1.000
_cell.angle_alpha   90.00
_cell.angle_beta   90.00
_cell.angle_gamma   90.00
#
_symmetry.space_group_name_H-M   'P 1'
#
loop_
_entity.id
_entity.type
_entity.pdbx_description
1 polymer ?
#
loop_
_entity_poly.entity_id
_entity_poly.type
_entity_poly.pdbx_seq_one_letter_code
_entity_poly.pdbx_strand_id
1 'polypeptide(L)'
;MSRGDDAVVEIIHREVLDKNRKALVVYGDMHLLRKPLDTPVRPGETLPFRDGTITSLLEADGVKVFTIRQFTPSRQAQDLSALQPDADSWAKGSLAMIKGTVLGEAPFTFCYPKGFGMTVRPSPNGPVRTDLGEAIGGTLQDQADALLYIGRKAEITYSKVPDSLCLDPEYVEFRASRLATQKLPTGGTPADDFRAKCKKIAEAN
;
A
#
# COMPACT_ATOMS: atom_id res chain seq x y z
N MET A 1 -13.91 -0.24 -19.29
CA MET A 1 -13.89 -0.25 -17.82
C MET A 1 -12.60 0.39 -17.37
N SER A 2 -12.71 1.45 -16.57
CA SER A 2 -11.54 1.96 -15.85
C SER A 2 -11.00 0.83 -14.95
N ARG A 3 -9.69 0.79 -14.79
CA ARG A 3 -8.98 -0.20 -13.95
C ARG A 3 -8.47 0.44 -12.65
N GLY A 4 -9.01 1.60 -12.28
CA GLY A 4 -8.59 2.39 -11.12
C GLY A 4 -9.49 2.19 -9.91
N ASP A 5 -9.24 2.97 -8.88
CA ASP A 5 -10.00 2.95 -7.62
C ASP A 5 -11.46 3.38 -7.82
N ASP A 6 -11.74 4.17 -8.85
CA ASP A 6 -13.08 4.58 -9.26
C ASP A 6 -14.01 3.38 -9.56
N ALA A 7 -13.50 2.34 -10.22
CA ALA A 7 -14.27 1.12 -10.47
C ALA A 7 -14.60 0.36 -9.17
N VAL A 8 -13.73 0.45 -8.16
CA VAL A 8 -13.98 -0.15 -6.84
C VAL A 8 -15.05 0.64 -6.10
N VAL A 9 -14.98 1.98 -6.15
CA VAL A 9 -15.98 2.88 -5.56
C VAL A 9 -17.36 2.64 -6.18
N GLU A 10 -17.46 2.44 -7.50
CA GLU A 10 -18.71 2.09 -8.19
C GLU A 10 -19.32 0.79 -7.62
N ILE A 11 -18.51 -0.24 -7.41
CA ILE A 11 -18.96 -1.50 -6.81
C ILE A 11 -19.42 -1.28 -5.36
N ILE A 12 -18.70 -0.48 -4.58
CA ILE A 12 -19.07 -0.17 -3.19
C ILE A 12 -20.42 0.56 -3.15
N HIS A 13 -20.64 1.54 -4.02
CA HIS A 13 -21.93 2.22 -4.14
C HIS A 13 -23.05 1.22 -4.45
N ARG A 14 -22.92 0.49 -5.56
CA ARG A 14 -23.95 -0.44 -6.05
C ARG A 14 -24.27 -1.58 -5.08
N GLU A 15 -23.26 -2.16 -4.45
CA GLU A 15 -23.42 -3.38 -3.64
C GLU A 15 -23.57 -3.13 -2.14
N VAL A 16 -23.18 -1.94 -1.67
CA VAL A 16 -23.16 -1.61 -0.24
C VAL A 16 -24.00 -0.38 0.06
N LEU A 17 -23.64 0.78 -0.49
CA LEU A 17 -24.20 2.07 -0.05
C LEU A 17 -25.64 2.27 -0.53
N ASP A 18 -25.94 2.01 -1.81
CA ASP A 18 -27.30 2.08 -2.39
C ASP A 18 -28.27 1.09 -1.72
N LYS A 19 -27.71 0.07 -1.08
CA LYS A 19 -28.45 -0.97 -0.34
C LYS A 19 -28.49 -0.69 1.16
N ASN A 20 -28.03 0.49 1.63
CA ASN A 20 -27.94 0.88 3.05
C ASN A 20 -27.18 -0.13 3.93
N ARG A 21 -26.07 -0.68 3.41
CA ARG A 21 -25.23 -1.65 4.12
C ARG A 21 -23.92 -1.01 4.60
N LYS A 22 -23.17 -1.78 5.39
CA LYS A 22 -21.78 -1.49 5.76
C LYS A 22 -20.89 -2.59 5.20
N ALA A 23 -19.66 -2.25 4.88
CA ALA A 23 -18.67 -3.20 4.38
C ALA A 23 -17.32 -3.02 5.06
N LEU A 24 -16.58 -4.13 5.13
CA LEU A 24 -15.14 -4.13 5.37
C LEU A 24 -14.47 -4.23 4.00
N VAL A 25 -13.64 -3.25 3.66
CA VAL A 25 -12.85 -3.24 2.42
C VAL A 25 -11.39 -3.49 2.79
N VAL A 26 -10.79 -4.50 2.17
CA VAL A 26 -9.37 -4.85 2.37
C VAL A 26 -8.64 -4.61 1.05
N TYR A 27 -7.65 -3.72 1.07
CA TYR A 27 -6.91 -3.30 -0.11
C TYR A 27 -5.45 -2.97 0.22
N GLY A 28 -4.61 -2.83 -0.81
CA GLY A 28 -3.26 -2.29 -0.64
C GLY A 28 -3.32 -0.89 -0.03
N ASP A 29 -2.39 -0.57 0.87
CA ASP A 29 -2.49 0.62 1.74
C ASP A 29 -2.48 1.95 0.97
N MET A 30 -1.84 1.99 -0.19
CA MET A 30 -1.83 3.16 -1.08
C MET A 30 -3.19 3.45 -1.73
N HIS A 31 -4.09 2.47 -1.82
CA HIS A 31 -5.47 2.66 -2.31
C HIS A 31 -6.43 3.19 -1.23
N LEU A 32 -5.97 3.28 0.02
CA LEU A 32 -6.78 3.68 1.17
C LEU A 32 -6.32 5.01 1.79
N LEU A 33 -5.42 5.75 1.14
CA LEU A 33 -5.00 7.10 1.59
C LEU A 33 -6.19 8.06 1.58
N ARG A 34 -6.32 8.93 2.58
CA ARG A 34 -7.34 10.01 2.54
C ARG A 34 -6.91 11.16 1.67
N LYS A 35 -5.64 11.52 1.74
CA LYS A 35 -5.05 12.60 0.93
C LYS A 35 -4.15 11.94 -0.10
N PRO A 36 -4.63 11.72 -1.34
CA PRO A 36 -3.83 11.15 -2.41
C PRO A 36 -2.64 12.06 -2.76
N LEU A 37 -1.71 11.51 -3.52
CA LEU A 37 -0.59 12.26 -4.09
C LEU A 37 -1.11 13.42 -4.95
N ASP A 38 -0.72 14.65 -4.62
CA ASP A 38 -0.93 15.81 -5.49
C ASP A 38 0.14 15.80 -6.61
N THR A 39 -0.06 14.91 -7.59
CA THR A 39 0.89 14.72 -8.71
C THR A 39 0.18 14.86 -10.06
N PRO A 40 0.52 15.87 -10.88
CA PRO A 40 0.05 15.95 -12.24
C PRO A 40 0.79 14.91 -13.07
N VAL A 41 0.00 14.18 -13.84
CA VAL A 41 0.46 13.10 -14.70
C VAL A 41 1.01 13.70 -15.99
N ARG A 42 2.16 13.23 -16.48
CA ARG A 42 2.63 13.60 -17.82
C ARG A 42 1.64 13.06 -18.88
N PRO A 43 1.48 13.73 -20.03
CA PRO A 43 0.73 13.15 -21.14
C PRO A 43 1.29 11.75 -21.50
N GLY A 44 0.46 10.72 -21.36
CA GLY A 44 0.84 9.33 -21.66
C GLY A 44 1.34 8.50 -20.46
N GLU A 45 1.50 9.08 -19.27
CA GLU A 45 1.71 8.31 -18.04
C GLU A 45 0.36 7.97 -17.39
N THR A 46 0.27 6.82 -16.72
CA THR A 46 -0.84 6.45 -15.84
C THR A 46 -0.26 6.20 -14.46
N LEU A 47 -0.48 7.13 -13.54
CA LEU A 47 -0.19 6.88 -12.13
C LEU A 47 -1.38 6.14 -11.50
N PRO A 48 -1.14 5.17 -10.61
CA PRO A 48 -2.20 4.33 -10.02
C PRO A 48 -3.21 5.06 -9.11
N PHE A 49 -3.12 6.39 -8.93
CA PHE A 49 -3.99 7.17 -8.04
C PHE A 49 -4.44 8.51 -8.64
N ARG A 50 -4.41 8.62 -9.98
CA ARG A 50 -4.64 9.87 -10.71
C ARG A 50 -5.92 10.61 -10.29
N ASP A 51 -7.00 9.85 -10.11
CA ASP A 51 -8.33 10.41 -9.89
C ASP A 51 -8.73 10.30 -8.41
N GLY A 52 -7.77 10.04 -7.52
CA GLY A 52 -7.98 9.78 -6.11
C GLY A 52 -7.79 8.30 -5.76
N THR A 53 -7.88 8.03 -4.46
CA THR A 53 -7.94 6.69 -3.87
C THR A 53 -9.38 6.32 -3.51
N ILE A 54 -9.62 5.03 -3.21
CA ILE A 54 -10.93 4.55 -2.72
C ILE A 54 -11.44 5.41 -1.56
N THR A 55 -10.60 5.66 -0.55
CA THR A 55 -10.99 6.44 0.63
C THR A 55 -11.31 7.89 0.27
N SER A 56 -10.44 8.56 -0.50
CA SER A 56 -10.63 9.98 -0.84
C SER A 56 -11.88 10.21 -1.68
N LEU A 57 -12.18 9.29 -2.60
CA LEU A 57 -13.36 9.34 -3.46
C LEU A 57 -14.65 9.14 -2.65
N LEU A 58 -14.69 8.14 -1.76
CA LEU A 58 -15.84 7.91 -0.88
C LEU A 58 -16.07 9.09 0.07
N GLU A 59 -15.01 9.64 0.67
CA GLU A 59 -15.14 10.79 1.57
C GLU A 59 -15.59 12.06 0.83
N ALA A 60 -15.16 12.26 -0.42
CA ALA A 60 -15.64 13.35 -1.28
C ALA A 60 -17.14 13.25 -1.59
N ASP A 61 -17.67 12.03 -1.69
CA ASP A 61 -19.11 11.76 -1.82
C ASP A 61 -19.88 11.85 -0.48
N GLY A 62 -19.22 12.25 0.60
CA GLY A 62 -19.83 12.39 1.94
C GLY A 62 -19.99 11.07 2.71
N VAL A 63 -19.39 9.98 2.23
CA VAL A 63 -19.41 8.68 2.92
C VAL A 63 -18.46 8.72 4.11
N LYS A 64 -18.93 8.24 5.26
CA LYS A 64 -18.07 8.09 6.45
C LYS A 64 -17.20 6.84 6.31
N VAL A 65 -15.89 7.04 6.21
CA VAL A 65 -14.91 5.95 6.13
C VAL A 65 -14.10 5.90 7.42
N PHE A 66 -13.94 4.69 7.96
CA PHE A 66 -13.02 4.40 9.06
C PHE A 66 -11.83 3.61 8.54
N THR A 67 -10.64 4.22 8.54
CA THR A 67 -9.45 3.67 7.89
C THR A 67 -8.52 3.05 8.93
N ILE A 68 -8.29 1.75 8.80
CA ILE A 68 -7.31 1.00 9.59
C ILE A 68 -6.08 0.75 8.71
N ARG A 69 -4.92 1.21 9.16
CA ARG A 69 -3.65 0.91 8.49
C ARG A 69 -2.92 -0.20 9.25
N GLN A 70 -2.47 -1.21 8.52
CA GLN A 70 -1.52 -2.17 9.07
C GLN A 70 -0.14 -1.52 9.14
N PHE A 71 0.45 -1.45 10.34
CA PHE A 71 1.86 -1.10 10.44
C PHE A 71 2.68 -2.34 10.10
N THR A 72 3.10 -2.45 8.84
CA THR A 72 4.05 -3.49 8.43
C THR A 72 5.43 -2.86 8.44
N PRO A 73 6.32 -3.21 9.38
CA PRO A 73 7.71 -2.85 9.24
C PRO A 73 8.27 -3.63 8.04
N SER A 74 8.16 -3.04 6.85
CA SER A 74 8.98 -3.41 5.71
C SER A 74 10.45 -3.41 6.14
N ARG A 75 11.34 -4.05 5.37
CA ARG A 75 12.78 -4.05 5.69
C ARG A 75 13.31 -2.64 5.98
N GLN A 76 12.81 -1.63 5.27
CA GLN A 76 13.20 -0.23 5.45
C GLN A 76 12.37 0.54 6.49
N ALA A 77 11.18 0.08 6.86
CA ALA A 77 10.33 0.79 7.82
C ALA A 77 10.91 0.74 9.24
N GLN A 78 10.64 1.79 9.99
CA GLN A 78 11.13 1.96 11.37
C GLN A 78 10.36 1.05 12.33
N ASP A 79 10.92 0.80 13.51
CA ASP A 79 10.21 0.07 14.56
C ASP A 79 9.14 0.98 15.17
N LEU A 80 7.93 0.45 15.41
CA LEU A 80 6.83 1.23 15.99
C LEU A 80 7.20 1.74 17.39
N SER A 81 8.02 0.98 18.12
CA SER A 81 8.55 1.37 19.44
C SER A 81 9.39 2.65 19.41
N ALA A 82 9.89 3.07 18.23
CA ALA A 82 10.60 4.34 18.07
C ALA A 82 9.68 5.56 18.23
N LEU A 83 8.36 5.41 17.98
CA LEU A 83 7.37 6.46 18.20
C LEU A 83 6.56 6.26 19.48
N GLN A 84 6.23 5.01 19.79
CA GLN A 84 5.37 4.64 20.91
C GLN A 84 6.05 3.53 21.72
N PRO A 85 6.85 3.86 22.76
CA PRO A 85 7.72 2.90 23.43
C PRO A 85 7.02 1.68 24.03
N ASP A 86 5.76 1.82 24.46
CA ASP A 86 4.95 0.71 24.99
C ASP A 86 4.31 -0.16 23.90
N ALA A 87 4.48 0.15 22.61
CA ALA A 87 3.91 -0.63 21.50
C ALA A 87 4.36 -2.10 21.51
N ASP A 88 5.55 -2.38 22.02
CA ASP A 88 6.07 -3.74 22.18
C ASP A 88 5.25 -4.58 23.16
N SER A 89 4.54 -3.93 24.09
CA SER A 89 3.67 -4.61 25.06
C SER A 89 2.27 -4.89 24.53
N TRP A 90 1.91 -4.34 23.36
CA TRP A 90 0.59 -4.50 22.80
C TRP A 90 0.34 -5.95 22.35
N ALA A 91 -0.91 -6.39 22.47
CA ALA A 91 -1.30 -7.71 21.98
C ALA A 91 -1.24 -7.75 20.44
N LYS A 92 -0.73 -8.83 19.86
CA LYS A 92 -0.76 -9.03 18.40
C LYS A 92 -2.19 -9.04 17.88
N GLY A 93 -2.43 -8.34 16.78
CA GLY A 93 -3.76 -8.15 16.21
C GLY A 93 -4.59 -7.07 16.90
N SER A 94 -4.03 -6.33 17.86
CA SER A 94 -4.72 -5.20 18.49
C SER A 94 -4.83 -3.99 17.57
N LEU A 95 -5.89 -3.20 17.79
CA LEU A 95 -6.12 -1.93 17.12
C LEU A 95 -5.83 -0.79 18.09
N ALA A 96 -5.03 0.17 17.65
CA ALA A 96 -4.74 1.39 18.39
C ALA A 96 -5.35 2.59 17.64
N MET A 97 -6.20 3.36 18.32
CA MET A 97 -6.68 4.65 17.82
C MET A 97 -5.52 5.64 17.81
N ILE A 98 -5.33 6.37 16.71
CA ILE A 98 -4.15 7.26 16.58
C ILE A 98 -4.47 8.74 16.61
N LYS A 99 -5.71 9.15 16.38
CA LYS A 99 -6.06 10.58 16.34
C LYS A 99 -5.74 11.28 17.67
N GLY A 100 -4.92 12.33 17.61
CA GLY A 100 -4.52 13.11 18.78
C GLY A 100 -3.55 12.38 19.72
N THR A 101 -2.87 11.33 19.24
CA THR A 101 -1.79 10.65 19.95
C THR A 101 -0.45 10.95 19.28
N VAL A 102 0.65 10.63 19.97
CA VAL A 102 2.01 10.74 19.39
C VAL A 102 2.13 9.96 18.08
N LEU A 103 1.44 8.82 17.97
CA LEU A 103 1.38 8.06 16.72
C LEU A 103 0.61 8.78 15.64
N GLY A 104 -0.52 9.42 15.96
CA GLY A 104 -1.29 10.18 14.99
C GLY A 104 -0.52 11.36 14.42
N GLU A 105 0.18 12.10 15.29
CA GLU A 105 0.94 13.29 14.95
C GLU A 105 2.26 13.00 14.24
N ALA A 106 2.72 11.75 14.27
CA ALA A 106 3.94 11.35 13.58
C ALA A 106 3.84 11.63 12.07
N PRO A 107 4.95 12.08 11.44
CA PRO A 107 4.95 12.37 10.02
C PRO A 107 4.73 11.10 9.20
N PHE A 108 4.00 11.20 8.10
CA PHE A 108 3.68 10.05 7.25
C PHE A 108 4.93 9.36 6.66
N THR A 109 6.05 10.10 6.55
CA THR A 109 7.37 9.58 6.20
C THR A 109 7.88 8.50 7.16
N PHE A 110 7.27 8.33 8.33
CA PHE A 110 7.56 7.21 9.23
C PHE A 110 7.18 5.85 8.60
N CYS A 111 6.02 5.79 7.93
CA CYS A 111 5.60 4.59 7.19
C CYS A 111 6.37 4.42 5.88
N TYR A 112 6.76 5.54 5.27
CA TYR A 112 7.42 5.59 3.96
C TYR A 112 8.71 6.42 4.06
N PRO A 113 9.78 5.86 4.66
CA PRO A 113 11.00 6.59 4.89
C PRO A 113 11.74 6.89 3.58
N LYS A 114 12.72 7.79 3.67
CA LYS A 114 13.59 8.16 2.55
C LYS A 114 14.19 6.93 1.88
N GLY A 115 14.10 6.87 0.56
CA GLY A 115 14.59 5.76 -0.26
C GLY A 115 13.63 4.57 -0.39
N PHE A 116 12.46 4.58 0.27
CA PHE A 116 11.46 3.51 0.12
C PHE A 116 10.90 3.44 -1.30
N GLY A 117 10.67 4.60 -1.92
CA GLY A 117 10.15 4.72 -3.26
C GLY A 117 10.24 6.16 -3.73
N MET A 118 10.30 6.36 -5.04
CA MET A 118 10.35 7.69 -5.64
C MET A 118 9.10 7.91 -6.47
N THR A 119 8.57 9.13 -6.40
CA THR A 119 7.55 9.64 -7.31
C THR A 119 8.02 10.96 -7.91
N VAL A 120 7.21 11.54 -8.79
CA VAL A 120 7.48 12.83 -9.42
C VAL A 120 6.38 13.81 -8.99
N ARG A 121 6.77 14.93 -8.37
CA ARG A 121 5.85 15.99 -7.93
C ARG A 121 5.96 17.24 -8.81
N PRO A 122 4.89 18.05 -8.92
CA PRO A 122 4.99 19.34 -9.58
C PRO A 122 5.82 20.32 -8.75
N SER A 123 6.51 21.22 -9.44
CA SER A 123 7.21 22.36 -8.84
C SER A 123 7.19 23.52 -9.84
N PRO A 124 7.29 24.79 -9.39
CA PRO A 124 7.38 25.94 -10.28
C PRO A 124 8.47 25.83 -11.35
N ASN A 125 9.53 25.04 -11.09
CA ASN A 125 10.66 24.83 -12.00
C ASN A 125 10.57 23.50 -12.79
N GLY A 126 9.37 22.92 -12.89
CA GLY A 126 9.12 21.65 -13.56
C GLY A 126 9.05 20.45 -12.61
N PRO A 127 8.81 19.24 -13.12
CA PRO A 127 8.61 18.07 -12.27
C PRO A 127 9.89 17.68 -11.51
N VAL A 128 9.77 17.47 -10.20
CA VAL A 128 10.89 17.08 -9.32
C VAL A 128 10.68 15.67 -8.82
N ARG A 129 11.75 14.87 -8.84
CA ARG A 129 11.73 13.52 -8.26
C ARG A 129 11.81 13.63 -6.74
N THR A 130 10.86 13.05 -6.03
CA THR A 130 10.70 13.19 -4.58
C THR A 130 10.42 11.82 -3.95
N ASP A 131 10.83 11.66 -2.69
CA ASP A 131 10.51 10.47 -1.89
C ASP A 131 9.00 10.30 -1.74
N LEU A 132 8.50 9.07 -1.84
CA LEU A 132 7.07 8.78 -1.81
C LEU A 132 6.38 9.31 -0.54
N GLY A 133 7.00 9.10 0.63
CA GLY A 133 6.46 9.60 1.90
C GLY A 133 6.41 11.12 1.98
N GLU A 134 7.41 11.81 1.41
CA GLU A 134 7.42 13.28 1.35
C GLU A 134 6.36 13.81 0.38
N ALA A 135 6.19 13.13 -0.76
CA ALA A 135 5.20 13.52 -1.75
C ALA A 135 3.75 13.35 -1.27
N ILE A 136 3.48 12.34 -0.43
CA ILE A 136 2.18 12.18 0.23
C ILE A 136 2.02 13.23 1.34
N GLY A 137 3.07 13.40 2.15
CA GLY A 137 3.11 14.39 3.23
C GLY A 137 2.09 14.14 4.35
N GLY A 138 1.97 15.14 5.23
CA GLY A 138 1.05 15.11 6.37
C GLY A 138 1.48 14.20 7.52
N THR A 139 0.55 13.98 8.43
CA THR A 139 0.68 13.12 9.61
C THR A 139 0.01 11.77 9.39
N LEU A 140 0.24 10.79 10.27
CA LEU A 140 -0.46 9.50 10.18
C LEU A 140 -1.97 9.65 10.38
N GLN A 141 -2.41 10.52 11.29
CA GLN A 141 -3.83 10.78 11.53
C GLN A 141 -4.54 11.50 10.38
N ASP A 142 -3.79 12.17 9.49
CA ASP A 142 -4.35 12.72 8.26
C ASP A 142 -4.78 11.62 7.27
N GLN A 143 -4.26 10.40 7.43
CA GLN A 143 -4.39 9.31 6.47
C GLN A 143 -5.14 8.10 7.03
N ALA A 144 -5.14 7.88 8.34
CA ALA A 144 -5.81 6.76 9.00
C ALA A 144 -6.39 7.13 10.37
N ASP A 145 -7.36 6.35 10.85
CA ASP A 145 -7.96 6.52 12.20
C ASP A 145 -7.32 5.60 13.24
N ALA A 146 -6.86 4.44 12.80
CA ALA A 146 -6.29 3.42 13.66
C ALA A 146 -5.14 2.67 12.99
N LEU A 147 -4.28 2.11 13.83
CA LEU A 147 -3.22 1.19 13.44
C LEU A 147 -3.55 -0.23 13.90
N LEU A 148 -3.38 -1.20 13.01
CA LEU A 148 -3.35 -2.62 13.34
C LEU A 148 -1.92 -3.04 13.67
N TYR A 149 -1.68 -3.42 14.92
CA TYR A 149 -0.40 -3.93 15.38
C TYR A 149 -0.28 -5.43 15.11
N ILE A 150 0.71 -5.81 14.30
CA ILE A 150 0.92 -7.22 13.89
C ILE A 150 2.06 -7.91 14.65
N GLY A 151 2.67 -7.21 15.62
CA GLY A 151 3.82 -7.69 16.37
C GLY A 151 5.09 -6.88 16.10
N ARG A 152 6.13 -7.20 16.87
CA ARG A 152 7.44 -6.54 16.79
C ARG A 152 8.12 -6.81 15.45
N LYS A 153 8.93 -5.86 14.98
CA LYS A 153 9.68 -6.01 13.71
C LYS A 153 10.49 -7.32 13.65
N ALA A 154 11.11 -7.70 14.76
CA ALA A 154 11.92 -8.92 14.86
C ALA A 154 11.11 -10.23 14.77
N GLU A 155 9.79 -10.19 15.00
CA GLU A 155 8.92 -11.37 15.01
C GLU A 155 8.18 -11.60 13.69
N ILE A 156 8.26 -10.65 12.76
CA ILE A 156 7.55 -10.73 11.49
C ILE A 156 8.24 -11.74 10.59
N THR A 157 7.47 -12.73 10.17
CA THR A 157 7.89 -13.73 9.20
C THR A 157 7.33 -13.39 7.83
N TYR A 158 8.13 -13.68 6.80
CA TYR A 158 7.72 -13.51 5.42
C TYR A 158 7.38 -14.87 4.84
N SER A 159 6.22 -14.97 4.19
CA SER A 159 5.88 -16.17 3.42
C SER A 159 6.90 -16.36 2.30
N LYS A 160 7.35 -17.61 2.14
CA LYS A 160 8.17 -18.03 1.01
C LYS A 160 7.27 -18.83 0.07
N VAL A 161 7.45 -18.64 -1.24
CA VAL A 161 6.88 -19.57 -2.22
C VAL A 161 7.53 -20.94 -1.96
N PRO A 162 6.77 -21.99 -1.63
CA PRO A 162 7.30 -23.32 -1.43
C PRO A 162 7.97 -23.83 -2.71
N ASP A 163 9.06 -24.58 -2.57
CA ASP A 163 9.82 -25.09 -3.71
C ASP A 163 8.94 -25.96 -4.61
N SER A 164 8.03 -26.74 -4.02
CA SER A 164 7.04 -27.55 -4.75
C SER A 164 6.17 -26.74 -5.70
N LEU A 165 5.82 -25.49 -5.36
CA LEU A 165 5.06 -24.61 -6.26
C LEU A 165 5.93 -24.05 -7.39
N CYS A 166 7.24 -23.93 -7.20
CA CYS A 166 8.16 -23.55 -8.27
C CYS A 166 8.45 -24.71 -9.24
N LEU A 167 8.21 -25.96 -8.83
CA LEU A 167 8.31 -27.15 -9.67
C LEU A 167 7.02 -27.42 -10.46
N ASP A 168 5.91 -26.77 -10.12
CA ASP A 168 4.64 -26.85 -10.84
C ASP A 168 4.60 -25.82 -11.99
N PRO A 169 4.73 -26.24 -13.26
CA PRO A 169 4.76 -25.32 -14.39
C PRO A 169 3.43 -24.57 -14.58
N GLU A 170 2.29 -25.18 -14.22
CA GLU A 170 0.98 -24.52 -14.31
C GLU A 170 0.88 -23.39 -13.27
N TYR A 171 1.32 -23.65 -12.04
CA TYR A 171 1.38 -22.63 -11.00
C TYR A 171 2.30 -21.47 -11.40
N VAL A 172 3.49 -21.79 -11.94
CA VAL A 172 4.48 -20.77 -12.32
C VAL A 172 3.91 -19.85 -13.40
N GLU A 173 3.31 -20.40 -14.45
CA GLU A 173 2.72 -19.59 -15.52
C GLU A 173 1.50 -18.80 -15.06
N PHE A 174 0.62 -19.42 -14.27
CA PHE A 174 -0.51 -18.73 -13.67
C PHE A 174 -0.06 -17.53 -12.82
N ARG A 175 0.92 -17.72 -11.92
CA ARG A 175 1.42 -16.65 -11.06
C ARG A 175 2.15 -15.57 -11.86
N ALA A 176 2.97 -15.97 -12.83
CA ALA A 176 3.66 -15.05 -13.73
C ALA A 176 2.67 -14.17 -14.52
N SER A 177 1.58 -14.75 -15.02
CA SER A 177 0.55 -14.00 -15.76
C SER A 177 -0.08 -12.87 -14.94
N ARG A 178 -0.32 -13.10 -13.64
CA ARG A 178 -0.83 -12.09 -12.71
C ARG A 178 0.18 -10.97 -12.47
N LEU A 179 1.46 -11.34 -12.34
CA LEU A 179 2.56 -10.41 -12.11
C LEU A 179 2.94 -9.60 -13.36
N ALA A 180 2.67 -10.12 -14.56
CA ALA A 180 3.01 -9.48 -15.83
C ALA A 180 2.22 -8.19 -16.09
N THR A 181 1.18 -7.93 -15.30
CA THR A 181 0.36 -6.70 -15.38
C THR A 181 1.11 -5.44 -14.91
N GLN A 182 2.22 -5.61 -14.19
CA GLN A 182 3.03 -4.52 -13.67
C GLN A 182 4.36 -4.41 -14.44
N LYS A 183 4.60 -3.26 -15.08
CA LYS A 183 5.93 -2.94 -15.63
C LYS A 183 6.79 -2.32 -14.53
N LEU A 184 8.00 -2.84 -14.34
CA LEU A 184 8.97 -2.22 -13.46
C LEU A 184 9.64 -1.02 -14.15
N PRO A 185 10.05 0.01 -13.39
CA PRO A 185 10.78 1.16 -13.94
C PRO A 185 12.07 0.80 -14.70
N THR A 186 12.63 -0.39 -14.45
CA THR A 186 13.89 -0.89 -15.01
C THR A 186 13.74 -1.65 -16.33
N GLY A 187 12.52 -1.78 -16.88
CA GLY A 187 12.31 -2.41 -18.19
C GLY A 187 12.09 -3.94 -18.17
N GLY A 188 11.69 -4.51 -17.02
CA GLY A 188 11.22 -5.90 -16.89
C GLY A 188 9.87 -5.97 -16.16
N THR A 189 9.39 -7.17 -15.86
CA THR A 189 8.20 -7.40 -15.04
C THR A 189 8.51 -8.19 -13.77
N PRO A 190 7.74 -8.05 -12.68
CA PRO A 190 7.87 -8.94 -11.52
C PRO A 190 7.66 -10.42 -11.88
N ALA A 191 7.00 -10.70 -13.02
CA ALA A 191 6.85 -12.05 -13.54
C ALA A 191 8.18 -12.66 -13.98
N ASP A 192 9.07 -11.86 -14.58
CA ASP A 192 10.39 -12.32 -15.03
C ASP A 192 11.28 -12.68 -13.84
N ASP A 193 11.30 -11.83 -12.81
CA ASP A 193 12.01 -12.09 -11.56
C ASP A 193 11.48 -13.35 -10.86
N PHE A 194 10.16 -13.52 -10.85
CA PHE A 194 9.52 -14.70 -10.27
C PHE A 194 9.90 -15.98 -11.03
N ARG A 195 9.81 -15.98 -12.37
CA ARG A 195 10.22 -17.13 -13.21
C ARG A 195 11.70 -17.45 -13.02
N ALA A 196 12.57 -16.45 -13.01
CA ALA A 196 14.01 -16.64 -12.79
C ALA A 196 14.29 -17.26 -11.42
N LYS A 197 13.56 -16.86 -10.38
CA LYS A 197 13.67 -17.45 -9.04
C LYS A 197 13.22 -18.92 -9.03
N CYS A 198 12.08 -19.25 -9.62
CA CYS A 198 11.61 -20.64 -9.67
C CYS A 198 12.52 -21.53 -10.51
N LYS A 199 13.08 -21.01 -11.62
CA LYS A 199 14.09 -21.74 -12.42
C LYS A 199 15.31 -22.14 -11.58
N LYS A 200 15.85 -21.24 -10.76
CA LYS A 200 16.98 -21.56 -9.86
C LYS A 200 16.65 -22.66 -8.85
N ILE A 201 15.41 -22.72 -8.38
CA ILE A 201 14.94 -23.76 -7.45
C ILE A 201 14.83 -25.10 -8.19
N ALA A 202 14.28 -25.09 -9.42
CA ALA A 202 14.17 -26.27 -10.25
C ALA A 202 15.54 -26.85 -10.68
N GLU A 203 16.54 -26.00 -10.90
CA GLU A 203 17.91 -26.42 -11.23
C GLU A 203 18.71 -26.95 -10.02
N ALA A 204 18.25 -26.66 -8.79
CA ALA A 204 18.91 -27.07 -7.55
C ALA A 204 18.36 -28.37 -6.95
N ASN A 205 17.26 -28.91 -7.49
CA ASN A 205 16.63 -30.18 -7.09
C ASN A 205 16.77 -31.21 -8.22
#